data_AF-A0A1T4SGP1-F1
#
_entry.id   AF-A0A1T4SGP1-F1
#
_cell.length_a   1.000
_cell.length_b   1.000
_cell.length_c   1.000
_cell.angle_alpha   90.00
_cell.angle_beta   90.00
_cell.angle_gamma   90.00
#
_symmetry.space_group_name_H-M   'P 1'
#
loop_
_entity.id
_entity.type
_entity.pdbx_description
1 polymer ?
#
loop_
_entity_poly.entity_id
_entity_poly.type
_entity_poly.pdbx_seq_one_letter_code
_entity_poly.pdbx_strand_id
1 'polypeptide(L)' 'MSRIRIFAVALALSGMAIGAAVARIPPVGSGWYEYTYYDSNNVAIGGRYTDCTGHTAYWGASSGPRMKFTTGPC' A
#
# COMPACT_ATOMS: atom_id res chain seq x y z
N MET A 1 -40.20 24.30 1.74
CA MET A 1 -39.13 23.41 1.24
C MET A 1 -38.68 22.49 2.38
N SER A 2 -38.96 21.19 2.26
CA SER A 2 -38.86 20.22 3.36
C SER A 2 -37.40 19.89 3.72
N ARG A 3 -37.06 20.01 5.02
CA ARG A 3 -35.73 19.78 5.64
C ARG A 3 -35.15 18.38 5.38
N ILE A 4 -36.00 17.46 4.92
CA ILE A 4 -35.69 16.06 4.62
C ILE A 4 -34.67 15.91 3.48
N ARG A 5 -34.66 16.84 2.51
CA ARG A 5 -33.76 16.74 1.34
C ARG A 5 -32.29 17.06 1.67
N ILE A 6 -32.04 17.82 2.73
CA ILE A 6 -30.68 18.23 3.13
C ILE A 6 -29.93 17.06 3.77
N PHE A 7 -30.62 16.25 4.57
CA PHE A 7 -30.03 15.09 5.24
C PHE A 7 -29.63 13.97 4.27
N ALA A 8 -30.36 13.79 3.16
CA ALA A 8 -30.07 12.76 2.17
C ALA A 8 -28.77 13.01 1.39
N VAL A 9 -28.42 14.29 1.15
CA VAL A 9 -27.16 14.64 0.46
C VAL A 9 -25.96 14.48 1.39
N ALA A 10 -26.12 14.83 2.67
CA ALA A 10 -25.04 14.70 3.66
C ALA A 10 -24.62 13.23 3.90
N LEU A 11 -25.55 12.28 3.83
CA LEU A 11 -25.25 10.86 3.98
C LEU A 11 -24.55 10.24 2.76
N ALA A 12 -24.73 10.83 1.57
CA ALA A 12 -24.10 10.33 0.35
C ALA A 12 -22.62 10.74 0.21
N LEU A 13 -22.22 11.88 0.80
CA LEU A 13 -20.84 12.36 0.73
C LEU A 13 -19.88 11.68 1.73
N SER A 14 -20.38 11.01 2.76
CA SER A 14 -19.54 10.32 3.75
C SER A 14 -19.03 8.94 3.31
N GLY A 15 -19.49 8.42 2.17
CA GLY A 15 -19.16 7.07 1.69
C GLY A 15 -17.91 6.93 0.83
N MET A 16 -17.27 8.02 0.39
CA MET A 16 -16.16 7.98 -0.58
C MET A 16 -14.76 8.15 0.02
N ALA A 17 -14.62 8.00 1.34
CA ALA A 17 -13.33 8.17 2.03
C ALA A 17 -12.62 6.84 2.37
N ILE A 18 -12.85 5.77 1.60
CA ILE A 18 -12.21 4.47 1.83
C ILE A 18 -11.36 4.11 0.62
N GLY A 19 -10.04 4.06 0.80
CA GLY A 19 -9.18 3.24 -0.05
C GLY A 19 -8.21 3.95 -0.99
N ALA A 20 -7.52 4.99 -0.52
CA ALA A 20 -6.22 5.34 -1.10
C ALA A 20 -5.14 5.24 -0.02
N ALA A 21 -4.99 4.04 0.55
CA ALA A 21 -3.70 3.62 1.08
C ALA A 21 -2.76 3.40 -0.11
N VAL A 22 -2.43 4.47 -0.83
CA VAL A 22 -1.22 4.52 -1.64
C VAL A 22 -0.10 4.20 -0.66
N ALA A 23 0.45 3.00 -0.78
CA ALA A 23 1.68 2.62 -0.11
C ALA A 23 2.69 3.70 -0.47
N ARG A 24 2.85 4.69 0.43
CA ARG A 24 3.85 5.74 0.30
C ARG A 24 5.16 4.98 0.21
N ILE A 25 5.70 4.93 -1.01
CA ILE A 25 7.11 4.60 -1.20
C ILE A 25 7.84 5.54 -0.25
N PRO A 26 8.51 5.01 0.79
CA PRO A 26 9.13 5.86 1.78
C PRO A 26 10.07 6.82 1.07
N PRO A 27 10.12 8.10 1.49
CA PRO A 27 11.04 9.06 0.90
C PRO A 27 12.44 8.46 0.94
N VAL A 28 13.15 8.51 -0.20
CA VAL A 28 14.57 8.17 -0.35
C VAL A 28 15.37 8.97 0.69
N GLY A 29 15.52 8.35 1.85
CA GLY A 29 16.03 8.95 3.06
C GLY A 29 16.65 7.82 3.86
N SER A 30 17.95 7.62 3.65
CA SER A 30 18.88 6.83 4.47
C SER A 30 18.58 5.34 4.72
N GLY A 31 17.74 4.67 3.92
CA GLY A 31 17.47 3.24 4.12
C GLY A 31 17.17 2.46 2.86
N TRP A 32 17.36 1.14 2.93
CA TRP A 32 16.81 0.19 1.97
C TRP A 32 15.45 -0.28 2.46
N TYR A 33 14.58 -0.71 1.55
CA TYR A 33 13.33 -1.34 1.91
C TYR A 33 12.96 -2.48 0.97
N GLU A 34 12.19 -3.44 1.48
CA GLU A 34 11.70 -4.59 0.75
C GLU A 34 10.23 -4.85 1.04
N TYR A 35 9.48 -5.11 -0.02
CA TYR A 35 8.14 -5.67 0.02
C TYR A 35 8.22 -7.14 -0.38
N THR A 36 7.80 -8.04 0.48
CA THR A 36 7.66 -9.47 0.15
C THR A 36 6.18 -9.83 0.08
N TYR A 37 5.75 -10.43 -1.03
CA TYR A 37 4.40 -10.92 -1.26
C TYR A 37 4.32 -12.42 -0.95
N TYR A 38 3.24 -12.82 -0.29
CA TYR A 38 2.99 -14.21 0.10
C TYR A 38 1.66 -14.69 -0.44
N ASP A 39 1.57 -15.99 -0.72
CA ASP A 39 0.32 -16.67 -1.02
C ASP A 39 -0.56 -16.87 0.23
N SER A 40 -1.69 -17.57 0.07
CA SER A 40 -2.61 -17.90 1.17
C SER A 40 -2.00 -18.84 2.22
N ASN A 41 -0.94 -19.56 1.88
CA ASN A 41 -0.24 -20.51 2.75
C ASN A 41 0.98 -19.88 3.45
N ASN A 42 1.19 -18.57 3.33
CA ASN A 42 2.39 -17.85 3.80
C ASN A 42 3.70 -18.26 3.11
N VAL A 43 3.63 -18.77 1.88
CA VAL A 43 4.81 -19.01 1.04
C VAL A 43 5.16 -17.72 0.30
N ALA A 44 6.44 -17.32 0.32
CA ALA A 44 6.88 -16.14 -0.40
C ALA A 44 6.84 -16.40 -1.92
N ILE A 45 6.11 -15.56 -2.64
CA ILE A 45 5.87 -15.73 -4.09
C ILE A 45 6.46 -14.60 -4.92
N GLY A 46 6.89 -13.50 -4.31
CA GLY A 46 7.49 -12.38 -5.01
C GLY A 46 7.87 -11.23 -4.10
N GLY A 47 8.43 -10.18 -4.68
CA GLY A 47 8.79 -8.99 -3.94
C GLY A 47 9.37 -7.84 -4.76
N ARG A 48 9.54 -6.71 -4.08
CA ARG A 48 10.17 -5.48 -4.56
C ARG A 48 11.17 -5.02 -3.53
N TYR A 49 12.44 -5.02 -3.89
CA TYR A 49 13.54 -4.47 -3.09
C TYR A 49 13.99 -3.14 -3.69
N THR A 50 14.12 -2.11 -2.88
CA THR A 50 14.76 -0.85 -3.27
C THR A 50 15.94 -0.60 -2.35
N ASP A 51 17.11 -0.39 -2.95
CA ASP A 51 18.32 -0.11 -2.21
C ASP A 51 18.48 1.37 -1.85
N CYS A 52 19.57 1.65 -1.14
CA CYS A 52 20.00 2.96 -0.70
C CYS A 52 20.30 3.96 -1.83
N THR A 53 20.56 3.47 -3.04
CA THR A 53 20.82 4.30 -4.22
C THR A 53 19.53 4.64 -4.98
N GLY A 54 18.40 4.06 -4.55
CA GLY A 54 17.11 4.16 -5.23
C GLY A 54 16.92 3.13 -6.34
N HIS A 55 17.90 2.26 -6.57
CA HIS A 55 17.75 1.17 -7.54
C HIS A 55 16.76 0.15 -7.00
N THR A 56 15.79 -0.22 -7.84
CA THR A 56 14.70 -1.13 -7.47
C THR A 56 14.79 -2.42 -8.27
N ALA A 57 14.85 -3.54 -7.56
CA ALA A 57 14.81 -4.88 -8.10
C ALA A 57 13.47 -5.56 -7.78
N TYR A 58 12.99 -6.37 -8.72
CA TYR A 58 11.76 -7.14 -8.59
C TYR A 58 12.07 -8.63 -8.74
N TRP A 59 11.34 -9.47 -8.02
CA TRP A 59 11.44 -10.92 -8.14
C TRP A 59 10.06 -11.56 -7.98
N GLY A 60 9.81 -12.66 -8.68
CA GLY A 60 8.55 -13.40 -8.61
C GLY A 60 7.31 -12.56 -8.94
N ALA A 61 6.23 -12.80 -8.19
CA ALA A 61 4.96 -12.09 -8.33
C ALA A 61 5.04 -10.63 -7.87
N SER A 62 4.32 -9.74 -8.57
CA SER A 62 4.23 -8.32 -8.21
C SER A 62 3.15 -8.00 -7.16
N SER A 63 2.40 -9.01 -6.72
CA SER A 63 1.36 -8.88 -5.70
C SER A 63 1.04 -10.25 -5.10
N GLY A 64 0.37 -10.25 -3.95
CA GLY A 64 -0.12 -11.44 -3.29
C GLY A 64 -1.22 -11.10 -2.28
N PRO A 65 -1.99 -12.08 -1.80
CA PRO A 65 -3.00 -11.89 -0.78
C PRO A 65 -2.42 -11.33 0.54
N ARG A 66 -1.12 -11.50 0.78
CA ARG A 66 -0.42 -10.97 1.95
C ARG A 66 0.86 -10.26 1.53
N MET A 67 1.25 -9.22 2.26
CA MET A 67 2.46 -8.44 2.03
C MET A 67 3.17 -8.16 3.34
N LYS A 68 4.49 -8.34 3.38
CA LYS A 68 5.37 -7.90 4.47
C LYS A 68 6.26 -6.78 3.97
N PHE A 69 6.35 -5.71 4.76
CA PHE A 69 7.30 -4.63 4.54
C PHE A 69 8.47 -4.77 5.52
N THR A 70 9.69 -4.72 4.99
CA THR A 70 10.94 -4.73 5.76
C THR A 70 11.75 -3.51 5.36
N THR A 71 12.45 -2.89 6.30
CA THR A 71 13.29 -1.72 6.05
C THR A 71 14.53 -1.78 6.94
N GLY A 72 15.63 -1.19 6.50
CA GLY A 72 16.86 -1.11 7.24
C GLY A 72 17.67 0.14 6.87
N PRO A 73 18.68 0.48 7.67
CA PRO A 73 19.55 1.62 7.37
C PRO A 73 20.40 1.34 6.13
N CYS A 74 20.81 2.43 5.49
CA CYS A 74 22.07 2.52 4.77
C CYS A 74 23.17 2.88 5.79
#